data_AF-A0A317F6N1-F1
#
_entry.id   AF-A0A317F6N1-F1
#
_cell.length_a   1.000
_cell.length_b   1.000
_cell.length_c   1.000
_cell.angle_alpha   90.00
_cell.angle_beta   90.00
_cell.angle_gamma   90.00
#
_symmetry.space_group_name_H-M   'P 1'
#
loop_
_entity.id
_entity.type
_entity.pdbx_description
1 polymer ?
#
loop_
_entity_poly.entity_id
_entity_poly.type
_entity_poly.pdbx_seq_one_letter_code
_entity_poly.pdbx_strand_id
1 'polypeptide(L)'
;MTSFTPRTLLRSLRADRRGVSSLAFAAAAVGFFGAVAIAADAGVWYSARRGAQNAADAGSAIAAVALSMSGATQARTAALDVASRNGFPNVAPTTVAVNIPPSSGPNVGNATAVEVVIRQQQGLGAAGFFLSTPPIVQGRSVASLREASNVCILALNGQLWAGGNTAVNTPNCVLASNRRSIPSAEIVGNSLSINAFSISTVTTCLNCENGNVVLAQRFREYQPPTLDPYTALNTKVMPRASNGCTNRGGGNNRNLTPFEKNNREVYCGDIRINGGEVVTVEPGTYYLFNGSLFVMGGGSLTCPTCTNGEGVVFVFTGDPASIGGVQIAGNSTVNIRAARLPKDPDYAGILFYRDIRATTNNINNPAVDIAGTAGINLAGGMYFPSSHVRFIGTSGTVACSVLVANSIDFQGTSDVTGCAETGTRVPQTRMVVVSE
;
A
#
# COMPACT_ATOMS: atom_id res chain seq x y z
N MET A 1 7.93 -67.23 -72.99
CA MET A 1 7.60 -68.11 -71.84
C MET A 1 8.87 -68.84 -71.44
N THR A 2 9.60 -68.32 -70.45
CA THR A 2 10.78 -68.99 -69.88
C THR A 2 10.37 -69.64 -68.57
N SER A 3 10.41 -70.98 -68.54
CA SER A 3 10.04 -71.79 -67.38
C SER A 3 11.10 -71.69 -66.29
N PHE A 4 10.83 -70.91 -65.24
CA PHE A 4 11.65 -70.91 -64.03
C PHE A 4 11.41 -72.20 -63.25
N THR A 5 12.46 -73.00 -63.07
CA THR A 5 12.39 -74.18 -62.20
C THR A 5 12.43 -73.76 -60.72
N PRO A 6 11.63 -74.41 -59.84
CA PRO A 6 11.42 -73.95 -58.46
C PRO A 6 12.70 -73.94 -57.60
N ARG A 7 13.73 -74.70 -57.98
CA ARG A 7 15.01 -74.79 -57.25
C ARG A 7 15.92 -73.56 -57.40
N THR A 8 15.86 -72.85 -58.53
CA THR A 8 16.67 -71.63 -58.76
C THR A 8 16.07 -70.41 -58.07
N LEU A 9 14.74 -70.32 -58.00
CA LEU A 9 14.00 -69.30 -57.25
C LEU A 9 14.24 -69.37 -55.73
N LEU A 10 14.28 -70.58 -55.16
CA LEU A 10 14.57 -70.77 -53.73
C LEU A 10 16.02 -70.43 -53.34
N ARG A 11 16.99 -70.61 -54.25
CA ARG A 11 18.38 -70.20 -54.03
C ARG A 11 18.58 -68.69 -54.19
N SER A 12 17.89 -68.03 -55.13
CA SER A 12 17.94 -66.58 -55.26
C SER A 12 17.26 -65.88 -54.08
N LEU A 13 16.15 -66.42 -53.57
CA LEU A 13 15.49 -65.90 -52.35
C LEU A 13 16.35 -66.08 -51.09
N ARG A 14 17.12 -67.18 -50.98
CA ARG A 14 18.08 -67.39 -49.87
C ARG A 14 19.32 -66.49 -49.94
N ALA A 15 19.69 -66.02 -51.12
CA ALA A 15 20.81 -65.09 -51.32
C ALA A 15 20.39 -63.61 -51.31
N ASP A 16 19.08 -63.32 -51.25
CA ASP A 16 18.56 -61.97 -51.35
C ASP A 16 18.66 -61.21 -50.01
N ARG A 17 19.69 -60.37 -49.90
CA ARG A 17 19.91 -59.49 -48.75
C ARG A 17 19.00 -58.25 -48.76
N ARG A 18 18.30 -57.97 -49.87
CA ARG A 18 17.46 -56.77 -50.01
C ARG A 18 16.26 -56.79 -49.07
N GLY A 19 15.73 -57.99 -48.77
CA GLY A 19 14.65 -58.19 -47.80
C GLY A 19 15.07 -57.91 -46.35
N VAL A 20 16.30 -58.27 -45.97
CA VAL A 20 16.82 -57.96 -44.62
C VAL A 20 17.11 -56.47 -44.48
N SER A 21 17.68 -55.83 -45.52
CA SER A 21 17.92 -54.39 -45.49
C SER A 21 16.63 -53.57 -45.49
N SER A 22 15.57 -54.00 -46.18
CA SER A 22 14.28 -53.30 -46.16
C SER A 22 13.59 -53.42 -44.80
N LEU A 23 13.67 -54.59 -44.15
CA LEU A 23 13.17 -54.79 -42.79
C LEU A 23 13.95 -53.96 -41.76
N ALA A 24 15.28 -53.94 -41.86
CA ALA A 24 16.13 -53.12 -40.98
C ALA A 24 15.88 -51.62 -41.19
N PHE A 25 15.73 -51.18 -42.45
CA PHE A 25 15.39 -49.79 -42.77
C PHE A 25 14.00 -49.41 -42.25
N ALA A 26 12.98 -50.26 -42.45
CA ALA A 26 11.63 -50.01 -41.95
C ALA A 26 11.61 -49.90 -40.41
N ALA A 27 12.31 -50.80 -39.71
CA ALA A 27 12.43 -50.76 -38.26
C ALA A 27 13.12 -49.47 -37.78
N ALA A 28 14.22 -49.06 -38.44
CA ALA A 28 14.92 -47.82 -38.12
C ALA A 28 14.07 -46.57 -38.42
N ALA A 29 13.34 -46.56 -39.53
CA ALA A 29 12.44 -45.47 -39.90
C ALA A 29 11.30 -45.30 -38.89
N VAL A 30 10.67 -46.41 -38.46
CA VAL A 30 9.63 -46.37 -37.41
C VAL A 30 10.21 -45.81 -36.10
N GLY A 31 11.41 -46.24 -35.70
CA GLY A 31 12.10 -45.69 -34.52
C GLY A 31 12.37 -44.19 -34.65
N PHE A 32 12.87 -43.74 -35.80
CA PHE A 32 13.17 -42.33 -36.06
C PHE A 32 11.91 -41.46 -36.05
N PHE A 33 10.87 -41.84 -36.79
CA PHE A 33 9.62 -41.08 -36.82
C PHE A 33 8.89 -41.13 -35.47
N GLY A 34 8.98 -42.24 -34.73
CA GLY A 34 8.50 -42.34 -33.36
C GLY A 34 9.20 -41.35 -32.41
N ALA A 35 10.51 -41.20 -32.54
CA ALA A 35 11.27 -40.22 -31.75
C ALA A 35 10.91 -38.77 -32.12
N VAL A 36 10.75 -38.46 -33.42
CA VAL A 36 10.33 -37.13 -33.88
C VAL A 36 8.91 -36.79 -33.38
N ALA A 37 8.01 -37.76 -33.42
CA ALA A 37 6.65 -37.65 -32.88
C ALA A 37 6.65 -37.28 -31.38
N ILE A 38 7.42 -37.99 -30.57
CA ILE A 38 7.55 -37.71 -29.13
C ILE A 38 8.18 -36.34 -28.89
N ALA A 39 9.19 -35.96 -29.68
CA ALA A 39 9.84 -34.66 -29.57
C ALA A 39 8.87 -33.49 -29.87
N ALA A 40 8.00 -33.65 -30.88
CA ALA A 40 6.98 -32.65 -31.21
C ALA A 40 5.96 -32.48 -30.07
N ASP A 41 5.43 -33.59 -29.54
CA ASP A 41 4.50 -33.57 -28.41
C ASP A 41 5.15 -32.99 -27.14
N ALA A 42 6.41 -33.35 -26.86
CA ALA A 42 7.18 -32.78 -25.75
C ALA A 42 7.35 -31.26 -25.89
N GLY A 43 7.52 -30.75 -27.12
CA GLY A 43 7.54 -29.32 -27.40
C GLY A 43 6.22 -28.63 -27.04
N VAL A 44 5.08 -29.25 -27.37
CA VAL A 44 3.75 -28.74 -27.01
C VAL A 44 3.57 -28.76 -25.49
N TRP A 45 3.91 -29.85 -24.81
CA TRP A 45 3.80 -29.94 -23.34
C TRP A 45 4.71 -28.93 -22.63
N TYR A 46 5.92 -28.72 -23.15
CA TYR A 46 6.83 -27.73 -22.60
C TYR A 46 6.29 -26.30 -22.77
N SER A 47 5.68 -26.00 -23.92
CA SER A 47 4.97 -24.73 -24.14
C SER A 47 3.80 -24.57 -23.16
N ALA A 48 2.98 -25.61 -22.98
CA ALA A 48 1.88 -25.60 -22.01
C ALA A 48 2.36 -25.41 -20.57
N ARG A 49 3.49 -26.02 -20.18
CA ARG A 49 4.15 -25.80 -18.88
C ARG A 49 4.55 -24.34 -18.69
N ARG A 50 5.16 -23.70 -19.70
CA ARG A 50 5.50 -22.27 -19.65
C ARG A 50 4.25 -21.40 -19.54
N GLY A 51 3.21 -21.71 -20.31
CA GLY A 51 1.91 -21.03 -20.22
C GLY A 51 1.31 -21.13 -18.82
N ALA A 52 1.30 -22.34 -18.23
CA ALA A 52 0.77 -22.57 -16.89
C ALA A 52 1.57 -21.82 -15.82
N GLN A 53 2.89 -21.72 -15.98
CA GLN A 53 3.75 -20.94 -15.08
C GLN A 53 3.44 -19.45 -15.17
N ASN A 54 3.41 -18.87 -16.39
CA ASN A 54 3.07 -17.47 -16.59
C ASN A 54 1.68 -17.11 -16.04
N ALA A 55 0.70 -17.99 -16.24
CA ALA A 55 -0.65 -17.83 -15.71
C ALA A 55 -0.68 -17.90 -14.18
N ALA A 56 0.12 -18.79 -13.57
CA ALA A 56 0.26 -18.87 -12.12
C ALA A 56 0.94 -17.63 -11.54
N ASP A 57 1.97 -17.09 -12.19
CA ASP A 57 2.66 -15.87 -11.77
C ASP A 57 1.77 -14.63 -11.84
N ALA A 58 1.02 -14.47 -12.92
CA ALA A 58 0.04 -13.40 -13.05
C ALA A 58 -1.10 -13.56 -12.02
N GLY A 59 -1.59 -14.80 -11.86
CA GLY A 59 -2.68 -15.13 -10.93
C GLY A 59 -2.29 -14.92 -9.45
N SER A 60 -1.08 -15.31 -9.06
CA SER A 60 -0.58 -15.10 -7.69
C SER A 60 -0.38 -13.61 -7.43
N ALA A 61 0.21 -12.88 -8.38
CA ALA A 61 0.47 -11.46 -8.26
C ALA A 61 -0.82 -10.65 -8.05
N ILE A 62 -1.84 -10.84 -8.91
CA ILE A 62 -3.12 -10.13 -8.75
C ILE A 62 -3.84 -10.53 -7.47
N ALA A 63 -3.73 -11.80 -7.07
CA ALA A 63 -4.39 -12.29 -5.87
C ALA A 63 -3.74 -11.73 -4.60
N ALA A 64 -2.43 -11.50 -4.59
CA ALA A 64 -1.75 -10.81 -3.49
C ALA A 64 -2.25 -9.35 -3.35
N VAL A 65 -2.46 -8.64 -4.47
CA VAL A 65 -3.07 -7.29 -4.44
C VAL A 65 -4.51 -7.37 -3.93
N ALA A 66 -5.33 -8.25 -4.50
CA ALA A 66 -6.73 -8.42 -4.13
C ALA A 66 -6.90 -8.86 -2.66
N LEU A 67 -5.99 -9.69 -2.13
CA LEU A 67 -5.95 -10.08 -0.73
C LEU A 67 -5.80 -8.87 0.18
N SER A 68 -4.91 -7.93 -0.17
CA SER A 68 -4.67 -6.72 0.60
C SER A 68 -5.82 -5.72 0.57
N MET A 69 -6.65 -5.76 -0.48
CA MET A 69 -7.76 -4.82 -0.64
C MET A 69 -9.08 -5.38 -0.09
N SER A 70 -9.35 -6.66 -0.34
CA SER A 70 -10.71 -7.19 -0.23
C SER A 70 -10.79 -8.52 0.52
N GLY A 71 -9.65 -9.13 0.85
CA GLY A 71 -9.59 -10.40 1.57
C GLY A 71 -9.54 -11.62 0.66
N ALA A 72 -9.53 -12.80 1.28
CA ALA A 72 -9.17 -14.06 0.62
C ALA A 72 -10.18 -14.52 -0.45
N THR A 73 -11.47 -14.21 -0.31
CA THR A 73 -12.50 -14.63 -1.28
C THR A 73 -12.31 -13.93 -2.63
N GLN A 74 -12.07 -12.63 -2.60
CA GLN A 74 -11.82 -11.82 -3.80
C GLN A 74 -10.45 -12.14 -4.40
N ALA A 75 -9.45 -12.42 -3.56
CA ALA A 75 -8.15 -12.90 -4.03
C ALA A 75 -8.26 -14.20 -4.84
N ARG A 76 -9.02 -15.19 -4.36
CA ARG A 76 -9.29 -16.43 -5.10
C ARG A 76 -10.01 -16.16 -6.41
N THR A 77 -11.02 -15.30 -6.40
CA THR A 77 -11.79 -14.94 -7.59
C THR A 77 -10.89 -14.28 -8.64
N ALA A 78 -10.03 -13.34 -8.23
CA ALA A 78 -9.10 -12.65 -9.12
C ALA A 78 -8.06 -13.60 -9.74
N ALA A 79 -7.48 -14.51 -8.95
CA ALA A 79 -6.56 -15.53 -9.46
C ALA A 79 -7.22 -16.44 -10.52
N LEU A 80 -8.46 -16.88 -10.27
CA LEU A 80 -9.21 -17.73 -11.20
C LEU A 80 -9.56 -17.01 -12.50
N ASP A 81 -9.97 -15.74 -12.42
CA ASP A 81 -10.24 -14.90 -13.60
C ASP A 81 -8.96 -14.70 -14.44
N VAL A 82 -7.84 -14.34 -13.81
CA VAL A 82 -6.57 -14.15 -14.52
C VAL A 82 -6.04 -15.46 -15.10
N ALA A 83 -6.15 -16.59 -14.39
CA ALA A 83 -5.80 -17.89 -14.95
C ALA A 83 -6.65 -18.22 -16.18
N SER A 84 -7.96 -17.98 -16.12
CA SER A 84 -8.87 -18.16 -17.25
C SER A 84 -8.51 -17.28 -18.45
N ARG A 85 -8.20 -15.99 -18.22
CA ARG A 85 -7.77 -15.07 -19.29
C ARG A 85 -6.44 -15.47 -19.94
N ASN A 86 -5.60 -16.20 -19.22
CA ASN A 86 -4.34 -16.76 -19.72
C ASN A 86 -4.52 -18.17 -20.33
N GLY A 87 -5.75 -18.63 -20.58
CA GLY A 87 -6.02 -19.92 -21.23
C GLY A 87 -6.07 -21.13 -20.29
N PHE A 88 -6.08 -20.90 -18.97
CA PHE A 88 -6.17 -21.94 -17.95
C PHE A 88 -7.43 -21.77 -17.08
N PRO A 89 -8.65 -21.88 -17.67
CA PRO A 89 -9.88 -21.82 -16.89
C PRO A 89 -9.95 -22.98 -15.90
N ASN A 90 -10.54 -22.79 -14.72
CA ASN A 90 -10.67 -23.84 -13.71
C ASN A 90 -11.81 -24.83 -14.05
N VAL A 91 -11.64 -25.55 -15.15
CA VAL A 91 -12.54 -26.58 -15.66
C VAL A 91 -11.71 -27.64 -16.37
N ALA A 92 -12.10 -28.90 -16.27
CA ALA A 92 -11.40 -30.02 -16.90
C ALA A 92 -11.12 -29.71 -18.39
N PRO A 93 -9.87 -29.95 -18.88
CA PRO A 93 -8.78 -30.71 -18.25
C PRO A 93 -7.85 -29.91 -17.31
N THR A 94 -8.22 -28.68 -16.96
CA THR A 94 -7.42 -27.78 -16.13
C THR A 94 -7.98 -27.68 -14.71
N THR A 95 -7.11 -27.64 -13.72
CA THR A 95 -7.45 -27.33 -12.32
C THR A 95 -6.57 -26.21 -11.81
N VAL A 96 -7.16 -25.21 -11.17
CA VAL A 96 -6.47 -24.07 -10.57
C VAL A 96 -6.76 -24.07 -9.07
N ALA A 97 -5.72 -24.31 -8.27
CA ALA A 97 -5.79 -24.23 -6.82
C ALA A 97 -5.19 -22.90 -6.34
N VAL A 98 -5.92 -22.20 -5.46
CA VAL A 98 -5.48 -20.93 -4.87
C VAL A 98 -5.46 -21.05 -3.35
N ASN A 99 -4.25 -21.11 -2.78
CA ASN A 99 -4.02 -21.34 -1.36
C ASN A 99 -3.60 -20.05 -0.65
N ILE A 100 -4.33 -19.73 0.42
CA ILE A 100 -4.10 -18.56 1.29
C ILE A 100 -4.33 -19.06 2.73
N PRO A 101 -3.28 -19.34 3.53
CA PRO A 101 -1.85 -19.23 3.20
C PRO A 101 -1.36 -20.32 2.21
N PRO A 102 -0.13 -20.19 1.66
CA PRO A 102 0.51 -21.23 0.85
C PRO A 102 0.59 -22.58 1.55
N SER A 103 0.43 -23.67 0.79
CA SER A 103 0.42 -25.05 1.28
C SER A 103 1.78 -25.74 1.24
N SER A 104 2.75 -25.18 0.49
CA SER A 104 4.09 -25.73 0.33
C SER A 104 5.16 -24.65 0.14
N GLY A 105 6.43 -25.02 0.26
CA GLY A 105 7.58 -24.13 0.05
C GLY A 105 7.92 -23.21 1.24
N PRO A 106 8.77 -22.18 1.03
CA PRO A 106 9.28 -21.33 2.12
C PRO A 106 8.23 -20.43 2.79
N ASN A 107 7.11 -20.18 2.11
CA ASN A 107 6.06 -19.27 2.55
C ASN A 107 4.85 -19.98 3.20
N VAL A 108 5.00 -21.25 3.60
CA VAL A 108 3.94 -22.01 4.29
C VAL A 108 3.50 -21.28 5.56
N GLY A 109 2.19 -21.16 5.76
CA GLY A 109 1.61 -20.49 6.93
C GLY A 109 1.63 -18.96 6.87
N ASN A 110 2.26 -18.34 5.86
CA ASN A 110 2.23 -16.90 5.69
C ASN A 110 0.85 -16.44 5.18
N ALA A 111 0.02 -15.91 6.08
CA ALA A 111 -1.33 -15.44 5.78
C ALA A 111 -1.38 -14.25 4.80
N THR A 112 -0.25 -13.60 4.52
CA THR A 112 -0.13 -12.47 3.58
C THR A 112 0.37 -12.88 2.19
N ALA A 113 0.69 -14.17 2.01
CA ALA A 113 1.12 -14.73 0.74
C ALA A 113 -0.02 -15.53 0.08
N VAL A 114 0.02 -15.58 -1.25
CA VAL A 114 -0.94 -16.34 -2.06
C VAL A 114 -0.18 -17.29 -2.97
N GLU A 115 -0.51 -18.57 -2.90
CA GLU A 115 0.00 -19.61 -3.80
C GLU A 115 -1.07 -19.95 -4.85
N VAL A 116 -0.66 -19.94 -6.12
CA VAL A 116 -1.48 -20.40 -7.25
C VAL A 116 -0.80 -21.60 -7.89
N VAL A 117 -1.52 -22.71 -7.96
CA VAL A 117 -1.07 -23.94 -8.62
C VAL A 117 -2.03 -24.29 -9.75
N ILE A 118 -1.53 -24.23 -10.98
CA ILE A 118 -2.27 -24.63 -12.18
C ILE A 118 -1.81 -26.03 -12.55
N ARG A 119 -2.74 -26.93 -12.85
CA ARG A 119 -2.44 -28.25 -13.44
C ARG A 119 -3.32 -28.42 -14.66
N GLN A 120 -2.76 -28.90 -15.76
CA GLN A 120 -3.51 -29.18 -16.96
C GLN A 120 -3.07 -30.52 -17.54
N GLN A 121 -4.02 -31.42 -17.71
CA GLN A 121 -3.78 -32.67 -18.43
C GLN A 121 -3.62 -32.36 -19.92
N GLN A 122 -2.49 -32.79 -20.50
CA GLN A 122 -2.17 -32.55 -21.90
C GLN A 122 -2.72 -33.66 -22.79
N GLY A 123 -3.03 -33.33 -24.04
CA GLY A 123 -3.33 -34.34 -25.05
C GLY A 123 -2.10 -35.18 -25.39
N LEU A 124 -2.32 -36.47 -25.64
CA LEU A 124 -1.33 -37.34 -26.29
C LEU A 124 -1.57 -37.21 -27.79
N GLY A 125 -0.70 -36.49 -28.48
CA GLY A 125 -0.72 -36.38 -29.93
C GLY A 125 -0.13 -37.65 -30.55
N ALA A 126 1.01 -37.51 -31.21
CA ALA A 126 1.71 -38.66 -31.78
C ALA A 126 2.35 -39.57 -30.69
N ALA A 127 2.53 -39.07 -29.48
CA ALA A 127 2.93 -39.85 -28.32
C ALA A 127 1.86 -40.87 -27.88
N GLY A 128 0.60 -40.71 -28.30
CA GLY A 128 -0.49 -41.65 -28.00
C GLY A 128 -0.29 -43.06 -28.57
N PHE A 129 0.61 -43.24 -29.54
CA PHE A 129 1.03 -44.56 -30.03
C PHE A 129 1.90 -45.33 -29.04
N PHE A 130 2.51 -44.63 -28.08
CA PHE A 130 3.50 -45.20 -27.15
C PHE A 130 3.12 -45.03 -25.67
N LEU A 131 2.35 -43.99 -25.34
CA LEU A 131 1.91 -43.65 -23.99
C LEU A 131 0.40 -43.83 -23.87
N SER A 132 -0.04 -44.42 -22.75
CA SER A 132 -1.46 -44.61 -22.43
C SER A 132 -2.00 -43.61 -21.40
N THR A 133 -1.10 -42.94 -20.66
CA THR A 133 -1.46 -41.98 -19.61
C THR A 133 -1.05 -40.57 -20.05
N PRO A 134 -2.00 -39.64 -20.22
CA PRO A 134 -1.66 -38.29 -20.64
C PRO A 134 -0.90 -37.53 -19.54
N PRO A 135 0.21 -36.84 -19.86
CA PRO A 135 1.01 -36.15 -18.86
C PRO A 135 0.27 -34.92 -18.32
N ILE A 136 0.57 -34.57 -17.07
CA ILE A 136 0.06 -33.35 -16.43
C ILE A 136 1.19 -32.33 -16.39
N VAL A 137 1.00 -31.19 -17.05
CA VAL A 137 1.85 -30.02 -16.82
C VAL A 137 1.31 -29.26 -15.63
N GLN A 138 2.21 -28.66 -14.86
CA GLN A 138 1.86 -27.85 -13.71
C GLN A 138 2.37 -26.42 -13.92
N GLY A 139 1.89 -25.42 -13.21
CA GLY A 139 2.55 -24.14 -12.99
C GLY A 139 2.36 -23.81 -11.51
N ARG A 140 3.37 -23.25 -10.84
CA ARG A 140 3.26 -22.91 -9.42
C ARG A 140 3.93 -21.56 -9.18
N SER A 141 3.22 -20.69 -8.48
CA SER A 141 3.73 -19.38 -8.12
C SER A 141 3.23 -18.97 -6.75
N VAL A 142 4.07 -18.29 -5.98
CA VAL A 142 3.72 -17.68 -4.70
C VAL A 142 4.02 -16.19 -4.76
N ALA A 143 3.00 -15.35 -4.56
CA ALA A 143 3.16 -13.92 -4.45
C ALA A 143 2.92 -13.43 -3.03
N SER A 144 3.68 -12.41 -2.65
CA SER A 144 3.53 -11.72 -1.36
C SER A 144 3.75 -10.22 -1.57
N LEU A 145 3.28 -9.42 -0.62
CA LEU A 145 3.52 -7.98 -0.63
C LEU A 145 4.70 -7.65 0.30
N ARG A 146 5.69 -6.94 -0.21
CA ARG A 146 6.82 -6.43 0.58
C ARG A 146 6.81 -4.91 0.65
N GLU A 147 7.29 -4.37 1.76
CA GLU A 147 7.51 -2.94 1.92
C GLU A 147 8.61 -2.46 0.97
N ALA A 148 8.43 -1.27 0.40
CA ALA A 148 9.29 -0.75 -0.66
C ALA A 148 9.83 0.66 -0.36
N SER A 149 8.97 1.66 -0.24
CA SER A 149 9.40 3.07 -0.10
C SER A 149 8.63 3.80 0.97
N ASN A 150 9.30 4.70 1.69
CA ASN A 150 8.70 5.51 2.74
C ASN A 150 7.68 6.51 2.18
N VAL A 151 6.54 6.59 2.84
CA VAL A 151 5.42 7.47 2.52
C VAL A 151 5.32 8.53 3.62
N CYS A 152 5.53 9.80 3.26
CA CYS A 152 5.37 10.89 4.22
C CYS A 152 3.94 11.42 4.28
N ILE A 153 3.18 11.28 3.18
CA ILE A 153 1.81 11.80 3.06
C ILE A 153 0.94 10.65 2.58
N LEU A 154 -0.06 10.26 3.37
CA LEU A 154 -0.97 9.16 3.10
C LEU A 154 -2.43 9.59 3.28
N ALA A 155 -3.18 9.61 2.18
CA ALA A 155 -4.64 9.68 2.21
C ALA A 155 -5.23 8.26 2.31
N LEU A 156 -6.01 7.98 3.37
CA LEU A 156 -6.49 6.64 3.70
C LEU A 156 -7.69 6.19 2.86
N ASN A 157 -8.71 7.04 2.67
CA ASN A 157 -9.92 6.65 1.94
C ASN A 157 -10.40 7.70 0.93
N GLY A 158 -10.05 8.96 1.12
CA GLY A 158 -10.40 10.05 0.24
C GLY A 158 -9.22 10.56 -0.58
N GLN A 159 -9.46 11.61 -1.35
CA GLN A 159 -8.52 12.06 -2.37
C GLN A 159 -7.25 12.66 -1.76
N LEU A 160 -6.13 12.43 -2.44
CA LEU A 160 -4.95 13.27 -2.33
C LEU A 160 -5.03 14.33 -3.44
N TRP A 161 -5.32 15.57 -3.07
CA TRP A 161 -5.50 16.65 -4.02
C TRP A 161 -4.46 17.74 -3.79
N ALA A 162 -3.93 18.31 -4.87
CA ALA A 162 -3.06 19.48 -4.81
C ALA A 162 -3.42 20.46 -5.92
N GLY A 163 -3.60 21.72 -5.59
CA GLY A 163 -3.90 22.73 -6.60
C GLY A 163 -3.87 24.17 -6.12
N GLY A 164 -4.16 25.10 -7.02
CA GLY A 164 -3.99 26.54 -6.77
C GLY A 164 -2.52 26.96 -6.79
N ASN A 165 -2.12 27.86 -5.88
CA ASN A 165 -0.73 28.28 -5.69
C ASN A 165 -0.07 27.42 -4.60
N THR A 166 0.34 26.22 -4.97
CA THR A 166 0.76 25.16 -4.05
C THR A 166 2.19 24.73 -4.33
N ALA A 167 3.01 24.56 -3.30
CA ALA A 167 4.37 24.03 -3.48
C ALA A 167 4.69 22.95 -2.46
N VAL A 168 4.69 21.68 -2.86
CA VAL A 168 4.94 20.54 -1.96
C VAL A 168 6.36 20.04 -2.18
N ASN A 169 7.23 20.14 -1.18
CA ASN A 169 8.62 19.73 -1.25
C ASN A 169 8.91 18.54 -0.31
N THR A 170 9.07 17.35 -0.88
CA THR A 170 9.21 16.05 -0.21
C THR A 170 10.13 15.09 -0.98
N PRO A 171 11.34 15.51 -1.40
CA PRO A 171 12.15 14.82 -2.42
C PRO A 171 12.51 13.36 -2.06
N ASN A 172 12.51 13.01 -0.77
CA ASN A 172 12.87 11.69 -0.26
C ASN A 172 11.67 10.84 0.18
N CYS A 173 10.44 11.24 -0.18
CA CYS A 173 9.22 10.59 0.29
C CYS A 173 8.17 10.42 -0.81
N VAL A 174 7.38 9.36 -0.67
CA VAL A 174 6.23 9.09 -1.55
C VAL A 174 5.00 9.81 -1.01
N LEU A 175 4.23 10.40 -1.93
CA LEU A 175 2.85 10.81 -1.68
C LEU A 175 1.93 9.66 -2.06
N ALA A 176 1.09 9.18 -1.15
CA ALA A 176 0.25 8.02 -1.39
C ALA A 176 -1.24 8.28 -1.14
N SER A 177 -2.08 7.60 -1.92
CA SER A 177 -3.53 7.60 -1.71
C SER A 177 -4.10 6.19 -1.85
N ASN A 178 -4.77 5.75 -0.79
CA ASN A 178 -5.47 4.48 -0.69
C ASN A 178 -6.94 4.57 -1.16
N ARG A 179 -7.38 5.75 -1.62
CA ARG A 179 -8.74 5.95 -2.15
C ARG A 179 -9.04 4.95 -3.25
N ARG A 180 -10.18 4.25 -3.12
CA ARG A 180 -10.65 3.25 -4.09
C ARG A 180 -11.56 3.82 -5.18
N SER A 181 -12.00 5.06 -5.03
CA SER A 181 -12.72 5.80 -6.07
C SER A 181 -11.74 6.56 -6.97
N ILE A 182 -12.10 6.69 -8.24
CA ILE A 182 -11.30 7.37 -9.26
C ILE A 182 -11.60 8.88 -9.22
N PRO A 183 -10.58 9.77 -9.28
CA PRO A 183 -9.15 9.48 -9.17
C PRO A 183 -8.68 9.40 -7.71
N SER A 184 -7.65 8.59 -7.41
CA SER A 184 -7.08 8.52 -6.06
C SER A 184 -6.29 9.78 -5.71
N ALA A 185 -5.55 10.30 -6.68
CA ALA A 185 -4.83 11.55 -6.57
C ALA A 185 -5.12 12.45 -7.78
N GLU A 186 -5.09 13.76 -7.56
CA GLU A 186 -5.32 14.74 -8.62
C GLU A 186 -4.51 16.01 -8.36
N ILE A 187 -3.88 16.50 -9.43
CA ILE A 187 -3.10 17.72 -9.40
C ILE A 187 -3.76 18.74 -10.33
N VAL A 188 -4.12 19.93 -9.83
CA VAL A 188 -4.88 20.93 -10.59
C VAL A 188 -4.22 22.30 -10.53
N GLY A 189 -3.88 22.85 -11.69
CA GLY A 189 -3.40 24.21 -11.83
C GLY A 189 -2.01 24.30 -12.44
N ASN A 190 -1.67 25.52 -12.86
CA ASN A 190 -0.43 25.82 -13.57
C ASN A 190 0.60 26.56 -12.71
N SER A 191 0.21 26.99 -11.51
CA SER A 191 1.03 27.75 -10.56
C SER A 191 1.37 26.91 -9.32
N LEU A 192 1.59 25.60 -9.51
CA LEU A 192 2.00 24.68 -8.46
C LEU A 192 3.44 24.20 -8.69
N SER A 193 4.08 23.64 -7.67
CA SER A 193 5.37 22.96 -7.76
C SER A 193 5.39 21.76 -6.82
N ILE A 194 5.44 20.54 -7.33
CA ILE A 194 5.52 19.33 -6.51
C ILE A 194 6.89 18.71 -6.74
N ASN A 195 7.71 18.62 -5.70
CA ASN A 195 8.96 17.89 -5.69
C ASN A 195 8.82 16.71 -4.73
N ALA A 196 8.82 15.48 -5.22
CA ALA A 196 8.64 14.28 -4.38
C ALA A 196 9.50 13.10 -4.87
N PHE A 197 9.65 12.06 -4.06
CA PHE A 197 10.30 10.84 -4.54
C PHE A 197 9.44 10.15 -5.61
N SER A 198 8.15 9.97 -5.33
CA SER A 198 7.16 9.42 -6.26
C SER A 198 5.74 9.70 -5.75
N ILE A 199 4.72 9.39 -6.56
CA ILE A 199 3.31 9.36 -6.16
C ILE A 199 2.80 7.94 -6.36
N SER A 200 2.15 7.35 -5.35
CA SER A 200 1.63 5.98 -5.38
C SER A 200 0.13 5.95 -5.12
N THR A 201 -0.65 5.46 -6.07
CA THR A 201 -2.12 5.45 -5.97
C THR A 201 -2.71 4.05 -6.13
N VAL A 202 -3.78 3.77 -5.38
CA VAL A 202 -4.57 2.54 -5.54
C VAL A 202 -5.37 2.53 -6.84
N THR A 203 -5.81 3.71 -7.31
CA THR A 203 -6.43 3.90 -8.63
C THR A 203 -5.58 4.85 -9.47
N THR A 204 -6.19 5.76 -10.23
CA THR A 204 -5.49 6.69 -11.11
C THR A 204 -4.98 7.94 -10.39
N CYS A 205 -4.02 8.60 -11.04
CA CYS A 205 -3.35 9.83 -10.66
C CYS A 205 -3.58 10.85 -11.80
N LEU A 206 -4.58 11.72 -11.65
CA LEU A 206 -4.92 12.68 -12.69
C LEU A 206 -3.93 13.86 -12.69
N ASN A 207 -3.43 14.21 -13.88
CA ASN A 207 -2.46 15.30 -14.12
C ASN A 207 -1.12 15.16 -13.37
N CYS A 208 -0.75 13.96 -12.96
CA CYS A 208 0.53 13.72 -12.27
C CYS A 208 1.77 13.79 -13.20
N GLU A 209 1.54 13.94 -14.50
CA GLU A 209 2.55 14.20 -15.54
C GLU A 209 2.73 15.70 -15.85
N ASN A 210 2.04 16.59 -15.12
CA ASN A 210 2.18 18.03 -15.30
C ASN A 210 3.66 18.45 -15.16
N GLY A 211 4.14 19.34 -16.03
CA GLY A 211 5.55 19.79 -16.04
C GLY A 211 6.03 20.46 -14.74
N ASN A 212 5.10 20.84 -13.88
CA ASN A 212 5.35 21.37 -12.54
C ASN A 212 5.52 20.28 -11.45
N VAL A 213 5.47 19.00 -11.83
CA VAL A 213 5.63 17.85 -10.93
C VAL A 213 6.98 17.20 -11.23
N VAL A 214 7.93 17.39 -10.31
CA VAL A 214 9.26 16.79 -10.35
C VAL A 214 9.28 15.58 -9.43
N LEU A 215 9.37 14.39 -10.02
CA LEU A 215 9.47 13.14 -9.27
C LEU A 215 10.82 12.47 -9.51
N ALA A 216 11.47 12.02 -8.44
CA ALA A 216 12.70 11.23 -8.56
C ALA A 216 12.46 9.86 -9.24
N GLN A 217 11.24 9.33 -9.11
CA GLN A 217 10.73 8.13 -9.77
C GLN A 217 9.33 8.41 -10.31
N ARG A 218 8.99 7.84 -11.47
CA ARG A 218 7.64 7.99 -12.06
C ARG A 218 6.55 7.62 -11.05
N PHE A 219 5.42 8.32 -11.13
CA PHE A 219 4.23 7.98 -10.37
C PHE A 219 3.77 6.56 -10.74
N ARG A 220 3.13 5.88 -9.79
CA ARG A 220 2.68 4.49 -9.90
C ARG A 220 1.20 4.41 -9.56
N GLU A 221 0.42 4.00 -10.53
CA GLU A 221 -1.01 3.75 -10.38
C GLU A 221 -1.28 2.26 -10.11
N TYR A 222 -2.49 1.94 -9.65
CA TYR A 222 -2.93 0.56 -9.40
C TYR A 222 -2.01 -0.22 -8.45
N GLN A 223 -1.41 0.48 -7.49
CA GLN A 223 -0.56 -0.12 -6.48
C GLN A 223 -1.39 -0.70 -5.33
N PRO A 224 -0.88 -1.72 -4.61
CA PRO A 224 -1.50 -2.18 -3.37
C PRO A 224 -1.63 -1.02 -2.36
N PRO A 225 -2.68 -1.02 -1.52
CA PRO A 225 -2.82 0.00 -0.48
C PRO A 225 -1.62 0.01 0.48
N THR A 226 -1.14 1.20 0.77
CA THR A 226 -0.15 1.47 1.82
C THR A 226 -0.77 1.14 3.18
N LEU A 227 -0.04 0.46 4.06
CA LEU A 227 -0.54 0.17 5.41
C LEU A 227 -0.57 1.43 6.26
N ASP A 228 -1.60 1.56 7.08
CA ASP A 228 -1.67 2.61 8.11
C ASP A 228 -0.88 2.14 9.35
N PRO A 229 0.25 2.78 9.69
CA PRO A 229 1.07 2.37 10.83
C PRO A 229 0.45 2.70 12.19
N TYR A 230 -0.65 3.47 12.20
CA TYR A 230 -1.32 3.98 13.39
C TYR A 230 -2.68 3.32 13.65
N THR A 231 -3.06 2.29 12.91
CA THR A 231 -4.39 1.66 13.02
C THR A 231 -4.74 1.17 14.43
N ALA A 232 -3.75 0.81 15.26
CA ALA A 232 -3.97 0.43 16.65
C ALA A 232 -4.69 1.54 17.46
N LEU A 233 -4.40 2.81 17.16
CA LEU A 233 -5.05 3.96 17.82
C LEU A 233 -6.54 4.05 17.54
N ASN A 234 -7.03 3.49 16.44
CA ASN A 234 -8.46 3.50 16.11
C ASN A 234 -9.31 2.69 17.09
N THR A 235 -8.68 1.79 17.85
CA THR A 235 -9.34 0.97 18.87
C THR A 235 -9.01 1.42 20.29
N LYS A 236 -8.17 2.45 20.44
CA LYS A 236 -7.73 2.93 21.76
C LYS A 236 -8.89 3.58 22.50
N VAL A 237 -9.03 3.24 23.77
CA VAL A 237 -10.04 3.85 24.65
C VAL A 237 -9.52 5.21 25.12
N MET A 238 -10.26 6.26 24.79
CA MET A 238 -9.89 7.64 25.16
C MET A 238 -10.38 8.01 26.57
N PRO A 239 -9.65 8.86 27.31
CA PRO A 239 -10.13 9.41 28.58
C PRO A 239 -11.46 10.15 28.41
N ARG A 240 -12.36 10.00 29.39
CA ARG A 240 -13.65 10.70 29.43
C ARG A 240 -13.56 11.98 30.27
N ALA A 241 -14.36 12.97 29.94
CA ALA A 241 -14.53 14.21 30.72
C ALA A 241 -15.10 14.01 32.14
N SER A 242 -15.60 12.80 32.46
CA SER A 242 -16.12 12.45 33.80
C SER A 242 -15.03 12.43 34.89
N ASN A 243 -13.75 12.31 34.51
CA ASN A 243 -12.62 12.28 35.45
C ASN A 243 -12.17 13.69 35.89
N GLY A 244 -12.84 14.73 35.42
CA GLY A 244 -12.47 16.13 35.66
C GLY A 244 -12.25 16.86 34.34
N CYS A 245 -12.69 18.12 34.31
CA CYS A 245 -12.54 19.02 33.17
C CYS A 245 -11.76 20.24 33.64
N THR A 246 -10.59 20.44 33.07
CA THR A 246 -9.93 21.74 33.14
C THR A 246 -10.46 22.63 32.01
N ASN A 247 -10.48 23.95 32.24
CA ASN A 247 -10.98 24.95 31.30
C ASN A 247 -12.48 24.82 30.89
N ARG A 248 -13.41 24.76 31.86
CA ARG A 248 -14.87 24.75 31.60
C ARG A 248 -15.47 26.10 31.14
N GLY A 249 -14.66 27.13 30.89
CA GLY A 249 -15.14 28.52 30.87
C GLY A 249 -14.89 29.34 29.60
N GLY A 250 -14.40 28.74 28.51
CA GLY A 250 -14.18 29.48 27.25
C GLY A 250 -13.14 30.61 27.31
N GLY A 251 -12.36 30.69 28.40
CA GLY A 251 -11.24 31.61 28.53
C GLY A 251 -9.97 31.04 27.91
N ASN A 252 -9.10 31.91 27.39
CA ASN A 252 -7.76 31.54 26.93
C ASN A 252 -6.98 30.97 28.13
N ASN A 253 -6.98 29.65 28.31
CA ASN A 253 -6.19 29.04 29.38
C ASN A 253 -4.72 29.14 28.97
N ARG A 254 -4.02 30.05 29.65
CA ARG A 254 -2.65 30.47 29.33
C ARG A 254 -1.60 29.45 29.81
N ASN A 255 -1.97 28.60 30.77
CA ASN A 255 -1.08 27.63 31.39
C ASN A 255 -1.58 26.21 31.10
N LEU A 256 -1.10 25.65 30.00
CA LEU A 256 -1.42 24.28 29.60
C LEU A 256 -0.50 23.29 30.31
N THR A 257 -1.03 22.59 31.30
CA THR A 257 -0.38 21.46 31.96
C THR A 257 -0.74 20.12 31.30
N PRO A 258 0.21 19.20 31.11
CA PRO A 258 -0.08 17.91 30.49
C PRO A 258 -0.90 17.03 31.44
N PHE A 259 -1.62 16.06 30.87
CA PHE A 259 -2.53 15.13 31.54
C PHE A 259 -1.87 14.42 32.74
N GLU A 260 -0.59 14.13 32.63
CA GLU A 260 0.18 13.44 33.65
C GLU A 260 0.50 14.31 34.87
N LYS A 261 0.36 15.63 34.75
CA LYS A 261 0.66 16.63 35.79
C LYS A 261 -0.56 17.45 36.24
N ASN A 262 -1.71 17.28 35.59
CA ASN A 262 -2.91 18.10 35.84
C ASN A 262 -4.03 17.34 36.57
N ASN A 263 -3.69 16.39 37.45
CA ASN A 263 -4.65 15.48 38.10
C ASN A 263 -5.43 14.59 37.11
N ARG A 264 -4.89 14.34 35.91
CA ARG A 264 -5.54 13.54 34.86
C ARG A 264 -6.87 14.13 34.37
N GLU A 265 -6.91 15.45 34.29
CA GLU A 265 -8.04 16.21 33.75
C GLU A 265 -7.88 16.43 32.24
N VAL A 266 -8.99 16.41 31.51
CA VAL A 266 -9.01 16.75 30.08
C VAL A 266 -9.41 18.23 29.90
N TYR A 267 -9.00 18.84 28.78
CA TYR A 267 -9.42 20.19 28.41
C TYR A 267 -10.80 20.14 27.76
N CYS A 268 -11.83 20.65 28.45
CA CYS A 268 -13.23 20.58 28.02
C CYS A 268 -13.70 21.86 27.31
N GLY A 269 -12.97 22.27 26.27
CA GLY A 269 -13.25 23.46 25.50
C GLY A 269 -12.09 23.82 24.58
N ASP A 270 -12.31 24.83 23.76
CA ASP A 270 -11.30 25.29 22.81
C ASP A 270 -10.12 25.95 23.52
N ILE A 271 -8.92 25.65 23.03
CA ILE A 271 -7.69 26.35 23.35
C ILE A 271 -7.45 27.35 22.22
N ARG A 272 -7.52 28.64 22.53
CA ARG A 272 -7.24 29.72 21.58
C ARG A 272 -5.98 30.47 21.99
N ILE A 273 -5.02 30.55 21.07
CA ILE A 273 -3.77 31.29 21.20
C ILE A 273 -3.78 32.34 20.09
N ASN A 274 -4.05 33.60 20.44
CA ASN A 274 -4.22 34.67 19.47
C ASN A 274 -3.69 36.03 19.92
N GLY A 275 -3.71 37.04 19.04
CA GLY A 275 -3.35 38.41 19.39
C GLY A 275 -1.91 38.60 19.87
N GLY A 276 -0.97 37.79 19.37
CA GLY A 276 0.43 37.81 19.82
C GLY A 276 0.70 37.05 21.13
N GLU A 277 -0.28 36.33 21.68
CA GLU A 277 -0.09 35.52 22.89
C GLU A 277 0.99 34.45 22.70
N VAL A 278 1.81 34.23 23.73
CA VAL A 278 2.82 33.18 23.77
C VAL A 278 2.43 32.15 24.83
N VAL A 279 2.21 30.92 24.39
CA VAL A 279 1.94 29.76 25.26
C VAL A 279 3.10 28.78 25.15
N THR A 280 3.63 28.42 26.31
CA THR A 280 4.68 27.42 26.44
C THR A 280 4.10 26.16 27.08
N VAL A 281 4.31 25.02 26.42
CA VAL A 281 3.89 23.70 26.90
C VAL A 281 5.08 22.90 27.40
N GLU A 282 4.82 21.99 28.35
CA GLU A 282 5.79 21.02 28.83
C GLU A 282 5.58 19.67 28.12
N PRO A 283 6.59 18.80 28.05
CA PRO A 283 6.42 17.45 27.54
C PRO A 283 5.31 16.68 28.25
N GLY A 284 4.47 16.01 27.47
CA GLY A 284 3.35 15.22 27.97
C GLY A 284 2.16 15.17 27.02
N THR A 285 1.06 14.58 27.50
CA THR A 285 -0.14 14.35 26.68
C THR A 285 -1.21 15.39 26.98
N TYR A 286 -1.78 16.01 25.95
CA TYR A 286 -2.83 17.02 26.05
C TYR A 286 -4.10 16.50 25.41
N TYR A 287 -5.08 16.10 26.23
CA TYR A 287 -6.39 15.65 25.76
C TYR A 287 -7.36 16.83 25.68
N LEU A 288 -7.86 17.12 24.48
CA LEU A 288 -8.94 18.07 24.25
C LEU A 288 -10.23 17.28 24.03
N PHE A 289 -11.18 17.42 24.96
CA PHE A 289 -12.49 16.77 24.92
C PHE A 289 -13.53 17.76 24.39
N ASN A 290 -14.10 17.49 23.22
CA ASN A 290 -15.01 18.40 22.50
C ASN A 290 -14.45 19.82 22.30
N GLY A 291 -13.12 19.93 22.21
CA GLY A 291 -12.42 21.21 22.08
C GLY A 291 -11.41 21.17 20.95
N SER A 292 -11.18 22.33 20.34
CA SER A 292 -10.20 22.50 19.27
C SER A 292 -8.99 23.32 19.74
N LEU A 293 -7.86 23.14 19.07
CA LEU A 293 -6.66 23.95 19.25
C LEU A 293 -6.57 24.97 18.12
N PHE A 294 -6.67 26.26 18.45
CA PHE A 294 -6.52 27.37 17.52
C PHE A 294 -5.25 28.16 17.84
N VAL A 295 -4.30 28.21 16.91
CA VAL A 295 -3.14 29.10 16.98
C VAL A 295 -3.23 30.09 15.83
N MET A 296 -3.64 31.32 16.11
CA MET A 296 -4.04 32.29 15.09
C MET A 296 -3.56 33.71 15.40
N GLY A 297 -3.62 34.63 14.42
CA GLY A 297 -3.48 36.08 14.66
C GLY A 297 -2.21 36.48 15.42
N GLY A 298 -1.06 35.92 15.03
CA GLY A 298 0.25 36.16 15.65
C GLY A 298 0.54 35.35 16.92
N GLY A 299 -0.35 34.45 17.32
CA GLY A 299 -0.14 33.57 18.48
C GLY A 299 1.08 32.65 18.33
N SER A 300 1.70 32.29 19.46
CA SER A 300 2.89 31.46 19.55
C SER A 300 2.67 30.26 20.48
N LEU A 301 2.93 29.05 19.99
CA LEU A 301 2.90 27.81 20.77
C LEU A 301 4.27 27.13 20.70
N THR A 302 4.96 27.00 21.83
CA THR A 302 6.31 26.44 21.87
C THR A 302 6.51 25.42 22.99
N CYS A 303 7.43 24.48 22.78
CA CYS A 303 7.90 23.57 23.82
C CYS A 303 9.44 23.62 23.96
N PRO A 304 9.99 24.56 24.73
CA PRO A 304 11.43 24.73 24.88
C PRO A 304 12.08 23.54 25.61
N THR A 305 11.33 22.84 26.46
CA THR A 305 11.80 21.68 27.22
C THR A 305 11.64 20.35 26.46
N CYS A 306 11.06 20.36 25.25
CA CYS A 306 10.96 19.17 24.40
C CYS A 306 12.31 18.87 23.75
N THR A 307 13.23 18.30 24.53
CA THR A 307 14.58 17.92 24.14
C THR A 307 14.82 16.44 24.45
N ASN A 308 15.86 15.83 23.87
CA ASN A 308 16.28 14.46 24.21
C ASN A 308 15.21 13.36 24.06
N GLY A 309 14.30 13.51 23.10
CA GLY A 309 13.23 12.53 22.85
C GLY A 309 11.95 12.75 23.66
N GLU A 310 11.93 13.75 24.55
CA GLU A 310 10.70 14.27 25.15
C GLU A 310 9.95 15.17 24.15
N GLY A 311 8.63 15.23 24.29
CA GLY A 311 7.76 15.91 23.35
C GLY A 311 6.34 16.06 23.84
N VAL A 312 5.49 16.61 23.00
CA VAL A 312 4.06 16.77 23.26
C VAL A 312 3.23 15.92 22.32
N VAL A 313 2.06 15.51 22.80
CA VAL A 313 1.03 14.86 22.00
C VAL A 313 -0.28 15.58 22.26
N PHE A 314 -0.93 16.10 21.22
CA PHE A 314 -2.27 16.66 21.31
C PHE A 314 -3.28 15.67 20.75
N VAL A 315 -4.21 15.25 21.62
CA VAL A 315 -5.25 14.27 21.32
C VAL A 315 -6.60 14.94 21.33
N PHE A 316 -7.25 15.00 20.17
CA PHE A 316 -8.62 15.51 20.02
C PHE A 316 -9.59 14.34 20.12
N THR A 317 -10.41 14.35 21.17
CA THR A 317 -11.41 13.30 21.45
C THR A 317 -12.68 13.93 22.02
N GLY A 318 -13.64 13.09 22.38
CA GLY A 318 -14.94 13.54 22.88
C GLY A 318 -16.11 12.70 22.42
N ASP A 319 -17.25 13.38 22.32
CA ASP A 319 -18.47 12.88 21.72
C ASP A 319 -18.32 12.88 20.19
N PRO A 320 -18.64 11.79 19.47
CA PRO A 320 -18.40 11.66 18.03
C PRO A 320 -18.86 12.86 17.17
N ALA A 321 -19.96 13.51 17.56
CA ALA A 321 -20.54 14.66 16.87
C ALA A 321 -19.79 16.00 17.11
N SER A 322 -18.91 16.06 18.12
CA SER A 322 -18.32 17.30 18.63
C SER A 322 -16.80 17.21 18.84
N ILE A 323 -16.13 16.17 18.34
CA ILE A 323 -14.67 16.06 18.42
C ILE A 323 -14.03 17.22 17.63
N GLY A 324 -13.32 18.08 18.35
CA GLY A 324 -12.61 19.22 17.78
C GLY A 324 -11.42 18.82 16.90
N GLY A 325 -10.65 19.82 16.48
CA GLY A 325 -9.48 19.63 15.64
C GLY A 325 -8.38 20.64 15.92
N VAL A 326 -7.41 20.72 15.01
CA VAL A 326 -6.35 21.72 15.05
C VAL A 326 -6.51 22.70 13.90
N GLN A 327 -6.36 23.99 14.22
CA GLN A 327 -6.28 25.07 13.25
C GLN A 327 -5.08 25.96 13.58
N ILE A 328 -4.18 26.12 12.61
CA ILE A 328 -3.03 27.01 12.72
C ILE A 328 -3.10 28.01 11.56
N ALA A 329 -3.09 29.32 11.84
CA ALA A 329 -3.21 30.34 10.81
C ALA A 329 -2.67 31.72 11.22
N GLY A 330 -2.65 32.68 10.29
CA GLY A 330 -2.47 34.11 10.59
C GLY A 330 -1.14 34.47 11.27
N ASN A 331 -0.02 34.35 10.55
CA ASN A 331 1.34 34.70 11.00
C ASN A 331 1.73 34.14 12.40
N SER A 332 1.16 33.00 12.78
CA SER A 332 1.46 32.31 14.03
C SER A 332 2.85 31.68 14.03
N THR A 333 3.42 31.46 15.22
CA THR A 333 4.64 30.66 15.42
C THR A 333 4.28 29.39 16.18
N VAL A 334 4.61 28.22 15.63
CA VAL A 334 4.38 26.95 16.33
C VAL A 334 5.66 26.15 16.27
N ASN A 335 6.28 25.85 17.41
CA ASN A 335 7.52 25.08 17.47
C ASN A 335 7.40 24.00 18.55
N ILE A 336 6.95 22.82 18.12
CA ILE A 336 6.67 21.68 18.97
C ILE A 336 7.11 20.39 18.28
N ARG A 337 7.44 19.39 19.09
CA ARG A 337 7.83 18.06 18.61
C ARG A 337 7.11 16.96 19.37
N ALA A 338 6.86 15.85 18.69
CA ALA A 338 6.34 14.63 19.26
C ALA A 338 7.35 13.99 20.20
N ALA A 339 6.83 13.32 21.23
CA ALA A 339 7.65 12.52 22.13
C ALA A 339 8.04 11.20 21.44
N ARG A 340 9.32 10.85 21.48
CA ARG A 340 9.80 9.53 21.08
C ARG A 340 9.45 8.47 22.12
N LEU A 341 9.48 8.85 23.40
CA LEU A 341 9.17 8.00 24.55
C LEU A 341 8.04 8.62 25.39
N PRO A 342 6.82 8.76 24.84
CA PRO A 342 5.68 9.30 25.60
C PRO A 342 5.33 8.39 26.77
N LYS A 343 4.63 8.95 27.76
CA LYS A 343 4.10 8.18 28.90
C LYS A 343 3.10 7.10 28.46
N ASP A 344 2.32 7.39 27.42
CA ASP A 344 1.48 6.43 26.74
C ASP A 344 2.17 5.97 25.44
N PRO A 345 2.68 4.72 25.37
CA PRO A 345 3.51 4.25 24.26
C PRO A 345 2.76 4.18 22.93
N ASP A 346 1.42 4.18 22.92
CA ASP A 346 0.64 4.17 21.67
C ASP A 346 0.81 5.46 20.87
N TYR A 347 1.21 6.57 21.53
CA TYR A 347 1.44 7.86 20.88
C TYR A 347 2.90 8.11 20.50
N ALA A 348 3.76 7.08 20.50
CA ALA A 348 5.17 7.24 20.18
C ALA A 348 5.36 7.87 18.78
N GLY A 349 6.01 9.04 18.76
CA GLY A 349 6.25 9.82 17.55
C GLY A 349 5.01 10.46 16.95
N ILE A 350 3.90 10.61 17.69
CA ILE A 350 2.70 11.30 17.21
C ILE A 350 2.60 12.67 17.88
N LEU A 351 2.43 13.70 17.08
CA LEU A 351 2.26 15.08 17.53
C LEU A 351 0.77 15.44 17.66
N PHE A 352 0.00 15.11 16.62
CA PHE A 352 -1.44 15.34 16.57
C PHE A 352 -2.15 14.04 16.29
N TYR A 353 -3.14 13.72 17.11
CA TYR A 353 -4.07 12.64 16.86
C TYR A 353 -5.49 13.13 17.02
N ARG A 354 -6.33 12.86 16.02
CA ARG A 354 -7.77 13.05 16.11
C ARG A 354 -8.48 11.72 16.08
N ASP A 355 -9.33 11.51 17.06
CA ASP A 355 -10.11 10.30 17.22
C ASP A 355 -10.90 9.95 15.95
N ILE A 356 -10.81 8.69 15.50
CA ILE A 356 -11.47 8.17 14.29
C ILE A 356 -12.99 8.35 14.31
N ARG A 357 -13.59 8.50 15.50
CA ARG A 357 -15.02 8.76 15.66
C ARG A 357 -15.43 10.16 15.17
N ALA A 358 -14.48 11.03 14.84
CA ALA A 358 -14.74 12.34 14.25
C ALA A 358 -15.13 12.21 12.76
N THR A 359 -16.37 11.79 12.47
CA THR A 359 -16.80 11.44 11.11
C THR A 359 -17.62 12.52 10.40
N THR A 360 -17.99 13.61 11.08
CA THR A 360 -18.88 14.64 10.55
C THR A 360 -18.13 15.95 10.34
N ASN A 361 -17.98 16.45 9.12
CA ASN A 361 -17.39 17.78 8.90
C ASN A 361 -18.44 18.89 9.16
N ASN A 362 -18.67 19.24 10.42
CA ASN A 362 -19.65 20.25 10.84
C ASN A 362 -19.00 21.30 11.75
N ILE A 363 -19.76 22.31 12.19
CA ILE A 363 -19.20 23.40 13.02
C ILE A 363 -18.60 22.92 14.35
N ASN A 364 -19.10 21.80 14.89
CA ASN A 364 -18.64 21.18 16.13
C ASN A 364 -17.56 20.10 15.88
N ASN A 365 -17.32 19.73 14.63
CA ASN A 365 -16.30 18.79 14.19
C ASN A 365 -15.64 19.39 12.94
N PRO A 366 -14.84 20.46 13.15
CA PRO A 366 -14.30 21.27 12.07
C PRO A 366 -13.27 20.51 11.24
N ALA A 367 -12.98 21.02 10.04
CA ALA A 367 -11.86 20.56 9.24
C ALA A 367 -10.52 20.83 9.97
N VAL A 368 -9.51 20.02 9.66
CA VAL A 368 -8.15 20.25 10.17
C VAL A 368 -7.43 21.14 9.16
N ASP A 369 -7.13 22.37 9.57
CA ASP A 369 -6.54 23.38 8.69
C ASP A 369 -5.17 23.81 9.24
N ILE A 370 -4.12 23.54 8.47
CA ILE A 370 -2.77 23.96 8.82
C ILE A 370 -2.33 24.96 7.77
N ALA A 371 -2.44 26.24 8.11
CA ALA A 371 -1.98 27.31 7.25
C ALA A 371 -0.50 27.62 7.52
N GLY A 372 0.36 27.31 6.55
CA GLY A 372 1.81 27.49 6.62
C GLY A 372 2.22 28.96 6.72
N THR A 373 3.11 29.28 7.67
CA THR A 373 3.84 30.56 7.81
C THR A 373 5.28 30.24 8.24
N ALA A 374 6.21 31.19 8.07
CA ALA A 374 7.65 31.01 8.34
C ALA A 374 7.98 30.42 9.72
N GLY A 375 7.09 30.56 10.71
CA GLY A 375 7.32 30.16 12.11
C GLY A 375 6.74 28.80 12.52
N ILE A 376 6.26 27.95 11.59
CA ILE A 376 5.63 26.66 11.92
C ILE A 376 6.63 25.52 11.72
N ASN A 377 7.09 24.92 12.82
CA ASN A 377 7.88 23.70 12.92
C ASN A 377 7.09 22.66 13.73
N LEU A 378 6.61 21.62 13.04
CA LEU A 378 5.83 20.53 13.61
C LEU A 378 6.56 19.21 13.38
N ALA A 379 7.35 18.79 14.36
CA ALA A 379 8.15 17.58 14.26
C ALA A 379 7.43 16.37 14.86
N GLY A 380 6.75 15.58 14.04
CA GLY A 380 6.12 14.31 14.44
C GLY A 380 5.00 13.87 13.52
N GLY A 381 4.46 12.68 13.78
CA GLY A 381 3.32 12.12 13.07
C GLY A 381 2.03 12.91 13.34
N MET A 382 1.27 13.17 12.29
CA MET A 382 -0.04 13.80 12.33
C MET A 382 -1.05 12.79 11.81
N TYR A 383 -1.90 12.27 12.70
CA TYR A 383 -2.84 11.19 12.41
C TYR A 383 -4.29 11.64 12.55
N PHE A 384 -4.99 11.70 11.41
CA PHE A 384 -6.35 12.20 11.28
C PHE A 384 -7.23 11.22 10.46
N PRO A 385 -7.44 9.97 10.96
CA PRO A 385 -7.93 8.84 10.16
C PRO A 385 -9.29 9.04 9.48
N SER A 386 -10.16 9.87 10.04
CA SER A 386 -11.51 10.16 9.53
C SER A 386 -11.67 11.58 8.98
N SER A 387 -10.65 12.43 9.06
CA SER A 387 -10.77 13.86 8.80
C SER A 387 -10.16 14.29 7.47
N HIS A 388 -10.77 15.30 6.88
CA HIS A 388 -10.19 16.06 5.78
C HIS A 388 -9.18 17.06 6.33
N VAL A 389 -7.95 17.02 5.81
CA VAL A 389 -6.86 17.91 6.20
C VAL A 389 -6.52 18.84 5.05
N ARG A 390 -6.49 20.15 5.31
CA ARG A 390 -6.10 21.17 4.34
C ARG A 390 -4.81 21.85 4.76
N PHE A 391 -3.84 21.89 3.85
CA PHE A 391 -2.63 22.69 3.99
C PHE A 391 -2.76 23.93 3.11
N ILE A 392 -2.82 25.11 3.74
CA ILE A 392 -3.13 26.37 3.05
C ILE A 392 -1.98 27.37 3.25
N GLY A 393 -1.72 28.29 2.32
CA GLY A 393 -0.78 29.41 2.55
C GLY A 393 0.70 29.12 2.26
N THR A 394 1.61 30.03 2.63
CA THR A 394 3.03 29.99 2.24
C THR A 394 3.92 29.48 3.38
N SER A 395 4.44 28.25 3.29
CA SER A 395 5.23 27.59 4.33
C SER A 395 6.40 28.40 4.90
N GLY A 396 6.51 28.32 6.22
CA GLY A 396 7.74 27.95 6.92
C GLY A 396 7.78 26.44 7.17
N THR A 397 8.98 25.94 7.34
CA THR A 397 9.37 24.54 7.22
C THR A 397 8.67 23.61 8.24
N VAL A 398 7.83 22.68 7.78
CA VAL A 398 7.35 21.56 8.61
C VAL A 398 8.46 20.50 8.68
N ALA A 399 9.43 20.73 9.55
CA ALA A 399 10.49 19.75 9.78
C ALA A 399 9.90 18.47 10.39
N CYS A 400 10.10 17.31 9.74
CA CYS A 400 9.90 15.98 10.35
C CYS A 400 8.44 15.57 10.59
N SER A 401 7.53 15.65 9.61
CA SER A 401 6.15 15.14 9.78
C SER A 401 5.74 14.01 8.83
N VAL A 402 5.11 12.97 9.37
CA VAL A 402 4.31 12.02 8.60
C VAL A 402 2.86 12.47 8.72
N LEU A 403 2.18 12.71 7.61
CA LEU A 403 0.76 13.02 7.59
C LEU A 403 -0.03 11.81 7.11
N VAL A 404 -0.88 11.28 7.97
CA VAL A 404 -1.85 10.24 7.62
C VAL A 404 -3.25 10.77 7.92
N ALA A 405 -4.09 10.92 6.90
CA ALA A 405 -5.42 11.50 7.04
C ALA A 405 -6.46 10.77 6.17
N ASN A 406 -7.75 11.03 6.38
CA ASN A 406 -8.78 10.46 5.51
C ASN A 406 -8.65 10.97 4.07
N SER A 407 -8.55 12.29 3.90
CA SER A 407 -8.27 12.98 2.64
C SER A 407 -7.40 14.20 2.88
N ILE A 408 -6.64 14.60 1.87
CA ILE A 408 -5.62 15.64 1.98
C ILE A 408 -5.76 16.59 0.80
N ASP A 409 -5.74 17.88 1.09
CA ASP A 409 -5.83 18.96 0.10
C ASP A 409 -4.69 19.97 0.36
N PHE A 410 -3.85 20.16 -0.66
CA PHE A 410 -2.79 21.18 -0.67
C PHE A 410 -3.22 22.40 -1.50
N GLN A 411 -3.36 23.54 -0.82
CA GLN A 411 -3.62 24.89 -1.34
C GLN A 411 -2.57 25.89 -0.80
N GLY A 412 -1.30 25.50 -0.85
CA GLY A 412 -0.18 26.26 -0.29
C GLY A 412 1.18 25.60 -0.42
N THR A 413 2.24 26.29 -0.02
CA THR A 413 3.58 25.71 0.10
C THR A 413 3.68 24.87 1.37
N SER A 414 4.28 23.69 1.29
CA SER A 414 4.61 22.79 2.40
C SER A 414 5.96 22.11 2.13
N ASP A 415 6.83 22.08 3.13
CA ASP A 415 8.07 21.28 3.11
C ASP A 415 7.88 20.16 4.13
N VAL A 416 7.96 18.90 3.70
CA VAL A 416 7.84 17.74 4.58
C VAL A 416 9.06 16.84 4.39
N THR A 417 9.98 16.87 5.36
CA THR A 417 11.25 16.14 5.30
C THR A 417 11.49 15.26 6.54
N GLY A 418 11.94 14.01 6.31
CA GLY A 418 12.76 13.16 7.22
C GLY A 418 12.30 12.92 8.67
N CYS A 419 11.57 11.82 8.92
CA CYS A 419 10.90 11.51 10.20
C CYS A 419 11.70 10.68 11.25
N ALA A 420 12.98 10.39 11.02
CA ALA A 420 13.71 9.38 11.80
C ALA A 420 14.03 9.80 13.27
N GLU A 421 14.10 11.10 13.57
CA GLU A 421 14.55 11.59 14.88
C GLU A 421 13.46 11.57 15.97
N THR A 422 12.18 11.57 15.59
CA THR A 422 11.04 11.66 16.52
C THR A 422 10.45 10.30 16.91
N GLY A 423 10.96 9.19 16.36
CA GLY A 423 10.37 7.86 16.55
C GLY A 423 9.03 7.67 15.81
N THR A 424 8.68 8.62 14.93
CA THR A 424 7.47 8.59 14.11
C THR A 424 7.49 7.37 13.20
N ARG A 425 6.49 6.50 13.31
CA ARG A 425 6.32 5.37 12.39
C ARG A 425 5.98 5.88 10.99
N VAL A 426 6.79 5.54 10.00
CA VAL A 426 6.60 5.98 8.62
C VAL A 426 5.86 4.88 7.84
N PRO A 427 4.71 5.18 7.21
CA PRO A 427 4.05 4.24 6.31
C PRO A 427 4.96 3.88 5.15
N GLN A 428 4.81 2.67 4.62
CA GLN A 428 5.61 2.21 3.49
C GLN A 428 4.72 1.68 2.36
N THR A 429 5.03 2.09 1.14
CA THR A 429 4.41 1.50 -0.05
C THR A 429 4.71 0.02 -0.11
N ARG A 430 3.86 -0.73 -0.80
CA ARG A 430 4.01 -2.18 -0.94
C ARG A 430 4.15 -2.55 -2.40
N MET A 431 5.04 -3.48 -2.68
CA MET A 431 5.22 -4.05 -4.01
C MET A 431 4.94 -5.55 -4.00
N VAL A 432 4.40 -6.04 -5.10
CA VAL A 432 4.21 -7.48 -5.32
C VAL A 432 5.55 -8.12 -5.62
N VAL A 433 5.90 -9.15 -4.85
CA VAL A 433 7.06 -10.00 -5.09
C VAL A 433 6.56 -11.40 -5.37
N VAL A 434 6.89 -11.89 -6.56
CA VAL A 434 6.58 -13.24 -7.02
C VAL A 434 7.81 -14.13 -6.79
N SER A 435 7.59 -15.30 -6.24
CA SER A 435 8.61 -16.33 -5.99
C SER A 435 8.06 -17.69 -6.41
N GLU A 436 8.93 -18.55 -6.93
CA GLU A 436 8.57 -19.90 -7.38
C GLU A 436 8.32 -20.91 -6.25
#